data_AF-A0A5P5ZMV0-F1
#
_entry.id   AF-A0A5P5ZMV0-F1
#
_cell.length_a   1.000
_cell.length_b   1.000
_cell.length_c   1.000
_cell.angle_alpha   90.00
_cell.angle_beta   90.00
_cell.angle_gamma   90.00
#
_symmetry.space_group_name_H-M   'P 1'
#
loop_
_entity.id
_entity.type
_entity.pdbx_description
1 polymer ?
#
loop_
_entity_poly.entity_id
_entity_poly.type
_entity_poly.pdbx_seq_one_letter_code
_entity_poly.pdbx_strand_id
1 'polypeptide(L)'
;MKIFNTNAVLAVGAMMLFSCQKIEESVTTIVTDTKEQVQQKAMETVHQTITEQVSRVVKAEDVAFDSVFIGSNDLQLSPITGKKIVTPSGSPYYVFKYKTPEKELLLQSLTEQPTTDESRSSKEYKKVDGASIIEKIAFVEKFIPGELVNVSFLNELRTDKTIEYYKISRFPNSSTVIYHPKDQTVWHFVEVMK
;
A
#
# COMPACT_ATOMS: atom_id res chain seq x y z
N MET A 1 -15.88 -43.55 -36.47
CA MET A 1 -16.04 -42.67 -37.66
C MET A 1 -17.53 -42.40 -37.82
N LYS A 2 -17.99 -41.12 -37.72
CA LYS A 2 -19.41 -40.66 -37.71
C LYS A 2 -20.18 -41.17 -36.47
N ILE A 3 -20.65 -40.40 -35.47
CA ILE A 3 -21.28 -39.06 -35.31
C ILE A 3 -22.77 -39.02 -35.75
N PHE A 4 -23.60 -38.39 -34.89
CA PHE A 4 -25.08 -38.24 -34.87
C PHE A 4 -25.84 -39.50 -34.43
N ASN A 5 -26.56 -39.56 -33.30
CA ASN A 5 -27.53 -38.67 -32.61
C ASN A 5 -28.99 -38.83 -33.10
N THR A 6 -29.91 -38.65 -32.16
CA THR A 6 -31.34 -38.31 -32.27
C THR A 6 -32.41 -39.40 -32.48
N ASN A 7 -33.50 -39.21 -31.72
CA ASN A 7 -34.91 -39.53 -31.99
C ASN A 7 -35.46 -40.96 -31.77
N ALA A 8 -36.30 -41.08 -30.74
CA ALA A 8 -37.65 -41.64 -30.80
C ALA A 8 -38.37 -41.39 -29.44
N VAL A 9 -39.70 -41.24 -29.29
CA VAL A 9 -40.82 -40.85 -30.18
C VAL A 9 -42.05 -40.69 -29.24
N LEU A 10 -42.91 -39.68 -29.42
CA LEU A 10 -44.38 -39.81 -29.58
C LEU A 10 -45.06 -38.43 -29.52
N ALA A 11 -46.06 -38.25 -30.38
CA ALA A 11 -46.85 -37.02 -30.50
C ALA A 11 -48.33 -37.30 -30.23
N VAL A 12 -49.05 -36.29 -29.73
CA VAL A 12 -50.52 -36.16 -29.80
C VAL A 12 -50.85 -34.70 -30.12
N GLY A 13 -51.80 -34.45 -31.04
CA GLY A 13 -52.20 -33.12 -31.53
C GLY A 13 -52.97 -32.26 -30.50
N ALA A 14 -53.02 -30.93 -30.64
CA ALA A 14 -53.95 -30.18 -31.54
C ALA A 14 -55.42 -30.51 -31.21
N MET A 15 -56.33 -29.60 -30.80
CA MET A 15 -56.62 -28.19 -31.16
C MET A 15 -57.65 -27.60 -30.14
N MET A 16 -58.01 -26.31 -29.99
CA MET A 16 -57.59 -24.98 -30.51
C MET A 16 -58.26 -23.86 -29.65
N LEU A 17 -57.75 -22.60 -29.69
CA LEU A 17 -58.38 -21.34 -29.18
C LEU A 17 -58.48 -21.21 -27.62
N PHE A 18 -58.23 -20.07 -26.95
CA PHE A 18 -58.56 -18.66 -27.23
C PHE A 18 -57.60 -17.64 -26.54
N SER A 19 -57.63 -16.39 -27.03
CA SER A 19 -57.15 -15.13 -26.42
C SER A 19 -55.71 -15.02 -25.88
N CYS A 20 -54.88 -14.22 -26.56
CA CYS A 20 -53.86 -13.42 -25.89
C CYS A 20 -54.52 -12.28 -25.11
N GLN A 21 -54.20 -12.11 -23.81
CA GLN A 21 -54.02 -10.80 -23.18
C GLN A 21 -53.30 -10.92 -21.83
N LYS A 22 -52.26 -10.10 -21.65
CA LYS A 22 -51.57 -9.77 -20.39
C LYS A 22 -51.20 -10.91 -19.43
N ILE A 23 -49.96 -11.38 -19.56
CA ILE A 23 -49.08 -11.57 -18.39
C ILE A 23 -47.77 -10.83 -18.71
N GLU A 24 -47.71 -9.59 -18.24
CA GLU A 24 -46.52 -8.75 -18.18
C GLU A 24 -46.41 -8.33 -16.71
N GLU A 25 -45.19 -8.14 -16.20
CA GLU A 25 -44.80 -8.04 -14.76
C GLU A 25 -44.60 -9.37 -14.00
N SER A 26 -43.66 -9.34 -13.05
CA SER A 26 -43.38 -10.31 -11.95
C SER A 26 -42.48 -11.56 -12.17
N VAL A 27 -41.40 -11.49 -12.99
CA VAL A 27 -40.26 -12.47 -12.88
C VAL A 27 -38.84 -11.83 -12.84
N THR A 28 -38.68 -10.52 -13.03
CA THR A 28 -37.36 -9.90 -13.32
C THR A 28 -36.80 -8.97 -12.22
N THR A 29 -37.16 -9.18 -10.94
CA THR A 29 -36.78 -8.24 -9.85
C THR A 29 -36.38 -8.90 -8.52
N ILE A 30 -35.95 -10.17 -8.51
CA ILE A 30 -35.53 -10.87 -7.27
C ILE A 30 -34.10 -11.44 -7.35
N VAL A 31 -33.59 -11.73 -8.54
CA VAL A 31 -32.27 -12.38 -8.73
C VAL A 31 -31.11 -11.37 -8.72
N THR A 32 -31.37 -10.10 -9.03
CA THR A 32 -30.37 -9.01 -9.04
C THR A 32 -30.06 -8.49 -7.64
N ASP A 33 -31.08 -8.03 -6.91
CA ASP A 33 -30.92 -7.42 -5.57
C ASP A 33 -30.19 -8.33 -4.57
N THR A 34 -30.48 -9.64 -4.62
CA THR A 34 -29.86 -10.62 -3.71
C THR A 34 -28.35 -10.76 -3.95
N LYS A 35 -27.89 -10.63 -5.20
CA LYS A 35 -26.47 -10.78 -5.54
C LYS A 35 -25.69 -9.51 -5.17
N GLU A 36 -26.25 -8.34 -5.45
CA GLU A 36 -25.65 -7.06 -5.09
C GLU A 36 -25.59 -6.86 -3.57
N GLN A 37 -26.67 -7.16 -2.82
CA GLN A 37 -26.66 -7.05 -1.36
C GLN A 37 -25.70 -8.05 -0.69
N VAL A 38 -25.52 -9.26 -1.23
CA VAL A 38 -24.54 -10.22 -0.71
C VAL A 38 -23.11 -9.79 -1.03
N GLN A 39 -22.84 -9.22 -2.22
CA GLN A 39 -21.52 -8.68 -2.54
C GLN A 39 -21.20 -7.41 -1.75
N GLN A 40 -22.17 -6.49 -1.58
CA GLN A 40 -22.02 -5.32 -0.71
C GLN A 40 -21.80 -5.72 0.74
N LYS A 41 -22.64 -6.58 1.33
CA LYS A 41 -22.43 -7.03 2.72
C LYS A 41 -21.14 -7.82 2.91
N ALA A 42 -20.70 -8.60 1.92
CA ALA A 42 -19.39 -9.25 1.98
C ALA A 42 -18.24 -8.23 1.96
N MET A 43 -18.31 -7.22 1.08
CA MET A 43 -17.34 -6.12 1.06
C MET A 43 -17.37 -5.31 2.35
N GLU A 44 -18.54 -4.89 2.82
CA GLU A 44 -18.73 -4.11 4.05
C GLU A 44 -18.28 -4.87 5.29
N THR A 45 -18.60 -6.16 5.41
CA THR A 45 -18.16 -6.99 6.56
C THR A 45 -16.65 -7.17 6.55
N VAL A 46 -16.03 -7.38 5.38
CA VAL A 46 -14.57 -7.41 5.25
C VAL A 46 -13.96 -6.04 5.58
N HIS A 47 -14.53 -4.94 5.08
CA HIS A 47 -14.06 -3.59 5.36
C HIS A 47 -14.20 -3.19 6.84
N GLN A 48 -15.30 -3.53 7.51
CA GLN A 48 -15.49 -3.28 8.94
C GLN A 48 -14.55 -4.14 9.78
N THR A 49 -14.44 -5.44 9.51
CA THR A 49 -13.55 -6.35 10.25
C THR A 49 -12.09 -5.93 10.12
N ILE A 50 -11.65 -5.49 8.93
CA ILE A 50 -10.30 -4.93 8.75
C ILE A 50 -10.16 -3.61 9.51
N THR A 51 -11.10 -2.67 9.39
CA THR A 51 -10.98 -1.34 10.01
C THR A 51 -10.96 -1.40 11.54
N GLU A 52 -11.81 -2.22 12.17
CA GLU A 52 -11.91 -2.34 13.63
C GLU A 52 -10.77 -3.15 14.27
N GLN A 53 -10.13 -4.06 13.53
CA GLN A 53 -8.96 -4.79 14.02
C GLN A 53 -7.63 -4.06 13.72
N VAL A 54 -7.49 -3.44 12.55
CA VAL A 54 -6.26 -2.71 12.17
C VAL A 54 -6.05 -1.46 13.02
N SER A 55 -7.13 -0.72 13.34
CA SER A 55 -7.08 0.46 14.22
C SER A 55 -6.66 0.17 15.67
N ARG A 56 -6.63 -1.10 16.10
CA ARG A 56 -6.27 -1.51 17.47
C ARG A 56 -4.84 -2.03 17.64
N VAL A 57 -4.12 -2.35 16.57
CA VAL A 57 -2.86 -3.11 16.68
C VAL A 57 -1.62 -2.32 16.25
N VAL A 58 -1.77 -1.27 15.44
CA VAL A 58 -0.63 -0.44 15.02
C VAL A 58 -0.48 0.77 15.94
N LYS A 59 0.41 0.64 16.94
CA LYS A 59 0.85 1.79 17.73
C LYS A 59 1.79 2.65 16.90
N ALA A 60 1.35 3.87 16.61
CA ALA A 60 2.18 4.94 16.05
C ALA A 60 2.60 5.88 17.19
N GLU A 61 3.90 5.95 17.47
CA GLU A 61 4.49 6.77 18.53
C GLU A 61 5.38 7.84 17.89
N ASP A 62 5.38 9.08 18.41
CA ASP A 62 6.32 10.10 17.97
C ASP A 62 7.77 9.69 18.26
N VAL A 63 8.67 9.94 17.31
CA VAL A 63 10.08 9.55 17.40
C VAL A 63 10.98 10.63 16.80
N ALA A 64 12.04 10.97 17.52
CA ALA A 64 13.06 11.91 17.05
C ALA A 64 14.08 11.21 16.14
N PHE A 65 14.59 11.91 15.14
CA PHE A 65 15.46 11.33 14.11
C PHE A 65 16.80 10.82 14.67
N ASP A 66 17.39 11.61 15.58
CA ASP A 66 18.61 11.31 16.34
C ASP A 66 18.51 10.03 17.20
N SER A 67 17.29 9.65 17.63
CA SER A 67 17.05 8.39 18.34
C SER A 67 17.13 7.14 17.46
N VAL A 68 17.14 7.30 16.13
CA VAL A 68 17.29 6.22 15.13
C VAL A 68 18.61 6.32 14.36
N PHE A 69 19.11 7.54 14.14
CA PHE A 69 20.33 7.82 13.38
C PHE A 69 21.30 8.66 14.21
N ILE A 70 22.42 8.06 14.59
CA ILE A 70 23.42 8.67 15.47
C ILE A 70 24.31 9.61 14.64
N GLY A 71 24.70 10.74 15.22
CA GLY A 71 25.63 11.69 14.57
C GLY A 71 24.99 12.55 13.48
N SER A 72 23.67 12.65 13.45
CA SER A 72 22.91 13.46 12.48
C SER A 72 22.96 14.98 12.70
N ASN A 73 23.82 15.47 13.60
CA ASN A 73 23.84 16.86 14.08
C ASN A 73 24.19 17.88 12.99
N ASP A 74 24.95 17.47 11.98
CA ASP A 74 25.40 18.34 10.89
C ASP A 74 24.37 18.41 9.74
N LEU A 75 23.26 17.65 9.81
CA LEU A 75 22.21 17.65 8.78
C LEU A 75 21.19 18.77 9.01
N GLN A 76 21.00 19.63 8.01
CA GLN A 76 19.92 20.63 8.04
C GLN A 76 18.56 19.98 7.73
N LEU A 77 17.89 19.46 8.75
CA LEU A 77 16.56 18.82 8.65
C LEU A 77 15.47 19.71 9.28
N SER A 78 14.60 20.33 8.48
CA SER A 78 13.51 21.17 9.03
C SER A 78 12.34 21.43 8.07
N PRO A 79 11.07 21.41 8.53
CA PRO A 79 10.63 20.81 9.79
C PRO A 79 10.83 19.29 9.73
N ILE A 80 10.86 18.61 10.89
CA ILE A 80 10.95 17.15 10.93
C ILE A 80 9.79 16.55 11.74
N THR A 81 9.21 15.48 11.21
CA THR A 81 8.19 14.67 11.88
C THR A 81 8.56 13.20 11.71
N GLY A 82 8.57 12.44 12.80
CA GLY A 82 8.89 11.02 12.79
C GLY A 82 7.84 10.22 13.54
N LYS A 83 7.45 9.06 12.99
CA LYS A 83 6.61 8.07 13.68
C LYS A 83 7.30 6.71 13.70
N LYS A 84 7.32 6.09 14.88
CA LYS A 84 7.62 4.68 15.08
C LYS A 84 6.32 3.88 15.00
N ILE A 85 6.33 2.83 14.20
CA ILE A 85 5.18 2.00 13.88
C ILE A 85 5.54 0.56 14.25
N VAL A 86 4.85 -0.03 15.22
CA VAL A 86 5.06 -1.44 15.59
C VAL A 86 4.06 -2.32 14.83
N THR A 87 4.58 -3.21 13.99
CA THR A 87 3.76 -4.18 13.25
C THR A 87 3.44 -5.42 14.10
N PRO A 88 2.39 -6.21 13.78
CA PRO A 88 2.11 -7.48 14.47
C PRO A 88 3.27 -8.48 14.49
N SER A 89 4.24 -8.35 13.57
CA SER A 89 5.46 -9.17 13.52
C SER A 89 6.50 -8.86 14.61
N GLY A 90 6.27 -7.79 15.38
CA GLY A 90 7.17 -7.27 16.41
C GLY A 90 8.35 -6.44 15.87
N SER A 91 8.66 -6.48 14.56
CA SER A 91 9.64 -5.55 14.00
C SER A 91 9.08 -4.12 13.98
N PRO A 92 9.82 -3.14 14.52
CA PRO A 92 9.49 -1.73 14.38
C PRO A 92 9.83 -1.25 12.97
N TYR A 93 9.05 -0.28 12.51
CA TYR A 93 9.21 0.43 11.26
C TYR A 93 9.17 1.93 11.58
N TYR A 94 10.03 2.74 10.99
CA TYR A 94 10.04 4.18 11.20
C TYR A 94 9.69 4.91 9.91
N VAL A 95 8.89 5.96 10.02
CA VAL A 95 8.54 6.84 8.90
C VAL A 95 8.85 8.26 9.33
N PHE A 96 9.75 8.90 8.60
CA PHE A 96 10.11 10.30 8.77
C PHE A 96 9.67 11.11 7.56
N LYS A 97 9.25 12.35 7.80
CA LYS A 97 9.07 13.38 6.79
C LYS A 97 9.82 14.63 7.23
N TYR A 98 10.68 15.14 6.36
CA TYR A 98 11.45 16.36 6.61
C TYR A 98 11.78 17.09 5.31
N LYS A 99 12.42 18.26 5.39
CA LYS A 99 13.10 18.88 4.24
C LYS A 99 14.58 19.02 4.51
N THR A 100 15.39 18.90 3.46
CA THR A 100 16.81 19.26 3.49
C THR A 100 17.33 19.64 2.10
N PRO A 101 18.11 20.73 1.96
CA PRO A 101 18.81 21.03 0.72
C PRO A 101 20.02 20.10 0.47
N GLU A 102 20.48 19.37 1.50
CA GLU A 102 21.76 18.67 1.54
C GLU A 102 21.61 17.18 1.20
N LYS A 103 20.91 16.86 0.10
CA LYS A 103 20.57 15.47 -0.30
C LYS A 103 21.77 14.51 -0.26
N GLU A 104 22.92 14.90 -0.80
CA GLU A 104 24.09 14.04 -0.84
C GLU A 104 24.71 13.80 0.56
N LEU A 105 24.75 14.83 1.41
CA LEU A 105 25.21 14.71 2.80
C LEU A 105 24.27 13.80 3.62
N LEU A 106 22.97 13.94 3.44
CA LEU A 106 21.97 13.02 4.01
C LEU A 106 22.27 11.57 3.58
N LEU A 107 22.34 11.32 2.27
CA LEU A 107 22.54 9.96 1.76
C LEU A 107 23.88 9.33 2.21
N GLN A 108 24.95 10.13 2.29
CA GLN A 108 26.25 9.71 2.82
C GLN A 108 26.20 9.43 4.33
N SER A 109 25.62 10.33 5.13
CA SER A 109 25.49 10.14 6.59
C SER A 109 24.72 8.86 6.96
N LEU A 110 23.78 8.43 6.09
CA LEU A 110 23.03 7.20 6.22
C LEU A 110 23.83 5.94 5.85
N THR A 111 24.82 6.01 4.95
CA THR A 111 25.74 4.88 4.67
C THR A 111 26.89 4.79 5.66
N GLU A 112 27.21 5.88 6.35
CA GLU A 112 28.24 5.96 7.38
C GLU A 112 27.75 5.54 8.79
N GLN A 113 26.44 5.31 8.96
CA GLN A 113 25.88 4.84 10.22
C GLN A 113 26.57 3.56 10.73
N PRO A 114 26.77 3.42 12.06
CA PRO A 114 27.23 2.19 12.67
C PRO A 114 26.35 0.99 12.26
N THR A 115 26.98 -0.17 12.06
CA THR A 115 26.29 -1.43 11.79
C THR A 115 26.74 -2.51 12.77
N THR A 116 25.85 -3.45 13.08
CA THR A 116 26.20 -4.67 13.81
C THR A 116 26.60 -5.83 12.90
N ASP A 117 26.44 -5.68 11.57
CA ASP A 117 26.83 -6.69 10.57
C ASP A 117 27.23 -6.03 9.25
N GLU A 118 28.54 -5.90 8.99
CA GLU A 118 29.07 -5.36 7.74
C GLU A 118 28.80 -6.28 6.52
N SER A 119 28.58 -7.59 6.72
CA SER A 119 28.26 -8.51 5.60
C SER A 119 26.85 -8.28 5.03
N ARG A 120 25.96 -7.75 5.86
CA ARG A 120 24.58 -7.34 5.50
C ARG A 120 24.45 -5.85 5.18
N SER A 121 25.57 -5.13 5.11
CA SER A 121 25.61 -3.67 4.97
C SER A 121 26.34 -3.20 3.71
N SER A 122 26.07 -1.97 3.30
CA SER A 122 26.67 -1.29 2.16
C SER A 122 27.19 0.07 2.60
N LYS A 123 28.40 0.44 2.17
CA LYS A 123 28.93 1.80 2.34
C LYS A 123 28.45 2.78 1.26
N GLU A 124 27.72 2.26 0.27
CA GLU A 124 27.13 3.02 -0.83
C GLU A 124 25.60 2.98 -0.75
N TYR A 125 24.96 4.09 -1.09
CA TYR A 125 23.54 4.15 -1.35
C TYR A 125 23.27 3.76 -2.82
N LYS A 126 22.07 3.26 -3.13
CA LYS A 126 21.69 2.87 -4.49
C LYS A 126 20.48 3.66 -4.95
N LYS A 127 20.62 4.45 -6.02
CA LYS A 127 19.46 5.01 -6.73
C LYS A 127 18.72 3.86 -7.41
N VAL A 128 17.39 3.84 -7.29
CA VAL A 128 16.53 2.75 -7.78
C VAL A 128 15.32 3.30 -8.52
N ASP A 129 14.64 2.45 -9.29
CA ASP A 129 13.32 2.78 -9.81
C ASP A 129 12.27 2.81 -8.69
N GLY A 130 11.35 3.77 -8.79
CA GLY A 130 10.33 4.04 -7.78
C GLY A 130 9.15 3.08 -7.78
N ALA A 131 8.87 2.35 -8.87
CA ALA A 131 7.62 1.58 -8.99
C ALA A 131 7.44 0.57 -7.83
N SER A 132 8.47 -0.24 -7.56
CA SER A 132 8.45 -1.21 -6.45
C SER A 132 8.37 -0.60 -5.05
N ILE A 133 8.72 0.68 -4.90
CA ILE A 133 8.60 1.42 -3.64
C ILE A 133 7.18 1.97 -3.49
N ILE A 134 6.61 2.56 -4.55
CA ILE A 134 5.24 3.07 -4.59
C ILE A 134 4.24 1.96 -4.27
N GLU A 135 4.40 0.78 -4.86
CA GLU A 135 3.55 -0.39 -4.57
C GLU A 135 3.62 -0.81 -3.09
N LYS A 136 4.82 -0.88 -2.52
CA LYS A 136 5.00 -1.19 -1.09
C LYS A 136 4.35 -0.15 -0.19
N ILE A 137 4.53 1.15 -0.46
CA ILE A 137 3.92 2.23 0.32
C ILE A 137 2.40 2.18 0.19
N ALA A 138 1.86 1.96 -1.00
CA ALA A 138 0.41 1.81 -1.20
C ALA A 138 -0.18 0.59 -0.46
N PHE A 139 0.60 -0.48 -0.28
CA PHE A 139 0.19 -1.59 0.58
C PHE A 139 0.20 -1.21 2.08
N VAL A 140 1.23 -0.48 2.54
CA VAL A 140 1.37 -0.11 3.96
C VAL A 140 0.64 1.17 4.38
N GLU A 141 0.10 1.97 3.46
CA GLU A 141 -0.54 3.28 3.77
C GLU A 141 -1.61 3.17 4.84
N LYS A 142 -2.38 2.08 4.84
CA LYS A 142 -3.50 1.81 5.77
C LYS A 142 -3.05 1.62 7.23
N PHE A 143 -1.74 1.48 7.45
CA PHE A 143 -1.10 1.29 8.75
C PHE A 143 -0.23 2.50 9.15
N ILE A 144 -0.13 3.53 8.30
CA ILE A 144 0.68 4.73 8.54
C ILE A 144 -0.26 5.92 8.82
N PRO A 145 0.06 6.82 9.77
CA PRO A 145 -0.72 8.04 9.98
C PRO A 145 -0.86 8.89 8.71
N GLY A 146 -2.09 9.32 8.40
CA GLY A 146 -2.43 10.05 7.17
C GLY A 146 -1.73 11.41 6.98
N GLU A 147 -1.12 11.94 8.03
CA GLU A 147 -0.27 13.14 7.97
C GLU A 147 1.08 12.89 7.28
N LEU A 148 1.59 11.65 7.32
CA LEU A 148 2.86 11.25 6.68
C LEU A 148 2.63 10.66 5.28
N VAL A 149 1.65 9.77 5.15
CA VAL A 149 1.33 9.04 3.91
C VAL A 149 -0.16 9.15 3.64
N ASN A 150 -0.54 9.75 2.51
CA ASN A 150 -1.93 9.87 2.09
C ASN A 150 -2.07 9.76 0.57
N VAL A 151 -3.32 9.77 0.09
CA VAL A 151 -3.67 9.67 -1.34
C VAL A 151 -3.01 10.77 -2.18
N SER A 152 -2.86 11.99 -1.65
CA SER A 152 -2.20 13.08 -2.38
C SER A 152 -0.72 12.77 -2.61
N PHE A 153 -0.03 12.33 -1.57
CA PHE A 153 1.37 11.88 -1.64
C PHE A 153 1.54 10.67 -2.58
N LEU A 154 0.69 9.65 -2.50
CA LEU A 154 0.76 8.51 -3.43
C LEU A 154 0.50 8.90 -4.88
N ASN A 155 -0.35 9.90 -5.13
CA ASN A 155 -0.57 10.42 -6.47
C ASN A 155 0.64 11.21 -6.97
N GLU A 156 1.23 12.06 -6.12
CA GLU A 156 2.48 12.78 -6.39
C GLU A 156 3.62 11.82 -6.76
N LEU A 157 3.83 10.73 -6.00
CA LEU A 157 4.83 9.71 -6.33
C LEU A 157 4.60 9.06 -7.71
N ARG A 158 3.34 8.87 -8.11
CA ARG A 158 2.98 8.24 -9.40
C ARG A 158 3.16 9.19 -10.57
N THR A 159 2.81 10.47 -10.40
CA THR A 159 2.78 11.47 -11.48
C THR A 159 4.11 12.20 -11.66
N ASP A 160 4.80 12.55 -10.57
CA ASP A 160 6.04 13.32 -10.65
C ASP A 160 7.26 12.44 -10.90
N LYS A 161 7.77 12.51 -12.13
CA LYS A 161 8.95 11.74 -12.58
C LYS A 161 10.30 12.37 -12.17
N THR A 162 10.29 13.51 -11.49
CA THR A 162 11.51 14.14 -10.95
C THR A 162 11.89 13.62 -9.56
N ILE A 163 10.99 12.89 -8.89
CA ILE A 163 11.25 12.29 -7.58
C ILE A 163 12.35 11.23 -7.69
N GLU A 164 13.33 11.32 -6.80
CA GLU A 164 14.46 10.42 -6.72
C GLU A 164 14.26 9.40 -5.61
N TYR A 165 14.54 8.13 -5.89
CA TYR A 165 14.36 7.01 -4.97
C TYR A 165 15.70 6.36 -4.66
N TYR A 166 16.02 6.19 -3.38
CA TYR A 166 17.29 5.66 -2.91
C TYR A 166 17.08 4.56 -1.88
N LYS A 167 17.93 3.54 -1.90
CA LYS A 167 18.03 2.50 -0.86
C LYS A 167 19.40 2.52 -0.20
N ILE A 168 19.40 2.40 1.12
CA ILE A 168 20.59 2.32 1.97
C ILE A 168 20.44 1.11 2.90
N SER A 169 21.47 0.29 3.01
CA SER A 169 21.49 -0.91 3.84
C SER A 169 22.61 -0.79 4.88
N ARG A 170 22.27 -0.48 6.14
CA ARG A 170 23.19 -0.46 7.29
C ARG A 170 22.56 -1.22 8.44
N PHE A 171 22.85 -2.52 8.54
CA PHE A 171 22.16 -3.43 9.44
C PHE A 171 22.21 -2.96 10.92
N PRO A 172 21.08 -2.92 11.66
CA PRO A 172 19.79 -3.51 11.35
C PRO A 172 18.86 -2.68 10.44
N ASN A 173 19.21 -1.43 10.12
CA ASN A 173 18.35 -0.51 9.39
C ASN A 173 18.43 -0.69 7.87
N SER A 174 17.28 -0.93 7.24
CA SER A 174 17.08 -0.85 5.78
C SER A 174 16.30 0.43 5.49
N SER A 175 16.97 1.44 4.93
CA SER A 175 16.37 2.74 4.62
C SER A 175 15.96 2.85 3.16
N THR A 176 14.75 3.36 2.93
CA THR A 176 14.29 3.87 1.64
C THR A 176 14.07 5.37 1.77
N VAL A 177 14.81 6.16 1.00
CA VAL A 177 14.74 7.63 0.96
C VAL A 177 14.10 8.05 -0.35
N ILE A 178 13.03 8.84 -0.27
CA ILE A 178 12.32 9.42 -1.41
C ILE A 178 12.54 10.93 -1.33
N TYR A 179 13.23 11.49 -2.31
CA TYR A 179 13.62 12.90 -2.36
C TYR A 179 12.89 13.61 -3.51
N HIS A 180 12.11 14.65 -3.18
CA HIS A 180 11.47 15.50 -4.18
C HIS A 180 12.30 16.77 -4.40
N PRO A 181 12.97 16.93 -5.55
CA PRO A 181 14.04 17.92 -5.72
C PRO A 181 13.55 19.38 -5.79
N LYS A 182 12.26 19.61 -6.10
CA LYS A 182 11.73 20.98 -6.31
C LYS A 182 11.48 21.72 -5.00
N ASP A 183 11.05 21.01 -3.97
CA ASP A 183 10.68 21.57 -2.67
C ASP A 183 11.51 21.00 -1.51
N GLN A 184 12.49 20.14 -1.82
CA GLN A 184 13.43 19.52 -0.90
C GLN A 184 12.78 18.58 0.14
N THR A 185 11.52 18.19 -0.05
CA THR A 185 10.83 17.25 0.83
C THR A 185 11.41 15.84 0.70
N VAL A 186 11.60 15.21 1.84
CA VAL A 186 12.07 13.83 1.99
C VAL A 186 11.02 13.03 2.74
N TRP A 187 10.68 11.85 2.19
CA TRP A 187 10.00 10.80 2.91
C TRP A 187 10.98 9.65 3.10
N HIS A 188 11.25 9.30 4.35
CA HIS A 188 12.29 8.35 4.71
C HIS A 188 11.69 7.23 5.55
N PHE A 189 11.68 6.04 4.96
CA PHE A 189 11.12 4.82 5.52
C PHE A 189 12.25 3.93 6.00
N VAL A 190 12.15 3.39 7.22
CA VAL A 190 13.21 2.57 7.84
C VAL A 190 12.61 1.27 8.36
N GLU A 191 13.05 0.16 7.78
CA GLU A 191 12.69 -1.19 8.23
C GLU A 191 13.82 -1.76 9.10
N VAL A 192 13.49 -2.17 10.34
CA VAL A 192 14.44 -2.84 11.23
C VAL A 192 14.43 -4.34 10.94
N MET A 193 15.49 -4.78 10.25
CA MET A 193 15.73 -6.18 9.91
C MET A 193 16.08 -6.99 11.16
N LYS A 194 15.64 -8.26 11.18
CA LYS A 194 16.09 -9.27 12.14
C LYS A 194 17.31 -10.02 11.59
#